data_AF-A0A1H4KHI3-F1
#
_entry.id   AF-A0A1H4KHI3-F1
#
_cell.length_a   1.000
_cell.length_b   1.000
_cell.length_c   1.000
_cell.angle_alpha   90.00
_cell.angle_beta   90.00
_cell.angle_gamma   90.00
#
_symmetry.space_group_name_H-M   'P 1'
#
loop_
_entity.id
_entity.type
_entity.pdbx_description
1 polymer ?
#
loop_
_entity_poly.entity_id
_entity_poly.type
_entity_poly.pdbx_seq_one_letter_code
_entity_poly.pdbx_strand_id
1 'polypeptide(L)'
;MSVHAPEEGSGEAQRPPTIEITRGSASEEELAALIAVVSDAYAQEAAEAVVEEPVVSAWTRTQRPLRRSLRRDIPWGRFSG
;
A
#
# COMPACT_ATOMS: atom_id res chain seq x y z
N MET A 1 -10.73 17.47 18.25
CA MET A 1 -10.76 16.52 17.11
C MET A 1 -9.41 16.63 16.45
N SER A 2 -8.46 15.78 16.85
CA SER A 2 -7.12 15.75 16.26
C SER A 2 -7.21 14.92 14.99
N VAL A 3 -7.08 15.58 13.84
CA VAL A 3 -6.89 14.92 12.56
C VAL A 3 -5.46 14.39 12.58
N HIS A 4 -5.30 13.08 12.57
CA HIS A 4 -4.01 12.44 12.36
C HIS A 4 -3.52 12.91 10.99
N ALA A 5 -2.42 13.67 10.96
CA ALA A 5 -1.75 14.00 9.71
C ALA A 5 -1.45 12.68 8.96
N PRO A 6 -1.55 12.64 7.62
CA PRO A 6 -0.98 11.52 6.90
C PRO A 6 0.49 11.45 7.31
N GLU A 7 0.89 10.34 7.93
CA GLU A 7 2.30 10.00 8.06
C GLU A 7 2.83 10.04 6.63
N GLU A 8 3.55 11.11 6.29
CA GLU A 8 4.32 11.17 5.07
C GLU A 8 5.22 9.95 5.16
N GLY A 9 4.92 8.93 4.34
CA GLY A 9 5.79 7.77 4.20
C GLY A 9 7.16 8.34 3.92
N SER A 10 8.04 8.26 4.92
CA SER A 10 9.43 8.62 4.80
C SER A 10 9.94 7.78 3.65
N GLY A 11 10.04 8.37 2.47
CA GLY A 11 10.72 7.79 1.34
C GLY A 11 12.16 7.68 1.79
N GLU A 12 12.50 6.57 2.47
CA GLU A 12 13.87 6.14 2.62
C GLU A 12 14.41 6.16 1.20
N ALA A 13 15.24 7.17 0.90
CA ALA A 13 15.83 7.32 -0.42
C ALA A 13 16.45 5.97 -0.75
N GLN A 14 15.86 5.27 -1.74
CA GLN A 14 16.16 3.87 -2.02
C GLN A 14 17.66 3.74 -2.19
N ARG A 15 18.34 3.17 -1.20
CA ARG A 15 19.79 3.03 -1.25
C ARG A 15 20.11 1.93 -2.25
N PRO A 16 21.05 2.15 -3.19
CA PRO A 16 21.39 1.11 -4.15
C PRO A 16 21.85 -0.18 -3.44
N PRO A 17 21.54 -1.36 -4.00
CA PRO A 17 21.94 -2.63 -3.41
C PRO A 17 23.47 -2.72 -3.29
N THR A 18 23.94 -3.32 -2.19
CA THR A 18 25.37 -3.53 -1.92
C THR A 18 25.74 -4.99 -2.18
N ILE A 19 26.81 -5.21 -2.93
CA ILE A 19 27.36 -6.55 -3.24
C ILE A 19 28.76 -6.64 -2.66
N GLU A 20 29.05 -7.70 -1.90
CA GLU A 20 30.34 -7.94 -1.27
C GLU A 20 30.87 -9.34 -1.63
N ILE A 21 32.13 -9.42 -2.07
CA ILE A 21 32.82 -10.68 -2.35
C ILE A 21 33.56 -11.14 -1.09
N THR A 22 33.02 -12.14 -0.40
CA THR A 22 33.56 -12.61 0.90
C THR A 22 34.76 -13.55 0.79
N ARG A 23 35.01 -14.11 -0.40
CA ARG A 23 36.14 -15.01 -0.67
C ARG A 23 36.52 -14.98 -2.15
N GLY A 24 37.83 -15.11 -2.43
CA GLY A 24 38.35 -15.14 -3.80
C GLY A 24 38.35 -13.77 -4.45
N SER A 25 38.53 -13.74 -5.76
CA SER A 25 38.41 -12.54 -6.60
C SER A 25 37.45 -12.82 -7.74
N ALA A 26 36.47 -11.96 -7.95
CA ALA A 26 35.62 -12.01 -9.13
C ALA A 26 36.30 -11.24 -10.28
N SER A 27 36.23 -11.77 -11.49
CA SER A 27 36.66 -11.03 -12.67
C SER A 27 35.69 -9.90 -13.00
N GLU A 28 36.14 -8.93 -13.80
CA GLU A 28 35.27 -7.84 -14.28
C GLU A 28 34.07 -8.37 -15.07
N GLU A 29 34.27 -9.43 -15.84
CA GLU A 29 33.25 -10.10 -16.65
C GLU A 29 32.19 -10.78 -15.76
N GLU A 30 32.63 -11.47 -14.71
CA GLU A 30 31.74 -12.11 -13.73
C GLU A 30 30.93 -11.07 -12.94
N LEU A 31 31.56 -9.96 -12.53
CA LEU A 31 30.87 -8.85 -11.87
C LEU A 31 29.83 -8.21 -12.80
N ALA A 32 30.17 -7.99 -14.07
CA ALA A 32 29.23 -7.45 -15.05
C ALA A 32 28.04 -8.39 -15.25
N ALA A 33 28.29 -9.70 -15.38
CA ALA A 33 27.24 -10.70 -15.50
C ALA A 33 26.32 -10.72 -14.27
N LEU A 34 26.89 -10.69 -13.06
CA LEU A 34 26.13 -10.66 -11.82
C LEU A 34 25.26 -9.41 -11.71
N ILE A 35 25.83 -8.23 -11.98
CA ILE A 35 25.10 -6.96 -11.94
C ILE A 35 23.95 -6.97 -12.94
N ALA A 36 24.18 -7.45 -14.16
CA ALA A 36 23.15 -7.53 -15.19
C ALA A 36 21.96 -8.40 -14.73
N VAL A 37 22.23 -9.60 -14.23
CA VAL A 37 21.18 -10.54 -13.78
C VAL A 37 20.39 -9.98 -12.59
N VAL A 38 21.08 -9.43 -11.58
CA VAL A 38 20.42 -8.89 -10.39
C VAL A 38 19.60 -7.64 -10.73
N SER A 39 20.12 -6.79 -11.61
CA SER A 39 19.42 -5.58 -12.05
C SER A 39 18.16 -5.92 -12.85
N ASP A 40 18.24 -6.91 -13.73
CA ASP A 40 17.09 -7.39 -14.52
C ASP A 40 16.00 -7.97 -13.61
N ALA A 41 16.36 -8.87 -12.70
CA ALA A 41 15.44 -9.45 -11.72
C ALA A 41 14.77 -8.36 -10.86
N TYR A 42 15.54 -7.40 -10.36
CA TYR A 42 14.99 -6.29 -9.59
C TYR A 42 14.06 -5.39 -10.41
N ALA A 43 14.39 -5.11 -11.67
CA ALA A 43 13.53 -4.34 -12.56
C ALA A 43 12.19 -5.06 -12.82
N GLN A 44 12.24 -6.39 -12.97
CA GLN A 44 11.06 -7.22 -13.17
C GLN A 44 10.18 -7.24 -11.91
N GLU A 45 10.77 -7.46 -10.74
CA GLU A 45 10.06 -7.39 -9.46
C GLU A 45 9.44 -6.01 -9.21
N ALA A 46 10.19 -4.94 -9.48
CA ALA A 46 9.70 -3.58 -9.32
C ALA A 46 8.55 -3.24 -10.29
N ALA A 47 8.54 -3.81 -11.50
CA ALA A 47 7.45 -3.66 -12.45
C ALA A 47 6.17 -4.39 -12.00
N GLU A 48 6.31 -5.50 -11.29
CA GLU A 48 5.19 -6.29 -10.76
C GLU A 48 4.70 -5.78 -9.39
N ALA A 49 5.54 -5.05 -8.65
CA ALA A 49 5.23 -4.45 -7.37
C ALA A 49 4.25 -3.27 -7.51
N VAL A 50 2.99 -3.58 -7.82
CA VAL A 50 1.90 -2.60 -7.85
C VAL A 50 1.10 -2.72 -6.55
N VAL A 51 1.25 -1.74 -5.66
CA VAL A 51 0.30 -1.55 -4.56
C VAL A 51 -0.95 -0.90 -5.14
N GLU A 52 -2.10 -1.55 -5.01
CA GLU A 52 -3.38 -0.89 -5.33
C GLU A 52 -3.60 0.27 -4.35
N GLU A 53 -3.59 1.50 -4.87
CA GLU A 53 -4.01 2.65 -4.08
C GLU A 53 -5.47 2.44 -3.64
N PRO A 54 -5.80 2.55 -2.34
CA PRO A 54 -7.15 2.37 -1.87
C PRO A 54 -8.13 3.34 -2.56
N VAL A 55 -8.88 2.82 -3.54
CA VAL A 55 -9.89 3.59 -4.25
C VAL A 55 -11.13 3.75 -3.37
N VAL A 56 -11.27 4.91 -2.74
CA VAL A 56 -12.47 5.23 -1.95
C VAL A 56 -13.62 5.55 -2.91
N SER A 57 -14.63 4.69 -2.94
CA SER A 57 -15.82 4.90 -3.77
C SER A 57 -16.55 6.21 -3.43
N ALA A 58 -17.23 6.79 -4.41
CA ALA A 58 -18.06 7.98 -4.18
C ALA A 58 -19.14 7.73 -3.11
N TRP A 59 -19.67 6.51 -3.02
CA TRP A 59 -20.59 6.10 -1.96
C TRP A 59 -19.92 6.09 -0.59
N THR A 60 -18.74 5.47 -0.47
CA THR A 60 -17.96 5.44 0.80
C THR A 60 -17.62 6.84 1.28
N ARG A 61 -17.27 7.77 0.38
CA ARG A 61 -17.02 9.19 0.72
C ARG A 61 -18.27 9.93 1.18
N THR A 62 -19.44 9.59 0.63
CA THR A 62 -20.69 10.31 0.90
C THR A 62 -21.59 9.63 1.93
N GLN A 63 -21.22 8.43 2.39
CA GLN A 63 -21.99 7.66 3.35
C GLN A 63 -22.12 8.45 4.65
N ARG A 64 -23.35 8.89 4.93
CA ARG A 64 -23.69 9.52 6.20
C ARG A 64 -23.90 8.43 7.25
N PRO A 65 -23.56 8.69 8.52
CA PRO A 65 -23.87 7.76 9.59
C PRO A 65 -25.37 7.43 9.57
N LEU A 66 -25.67 6.12 9.55
CA LEU A 66 -27.04 5.64 9.60
C LEU A 66 -27.70 6.27 10.82
N ARG A 67 -28.86 6.91 10.59
CA ARG A 67 -29.71 7.37 11.68
C ARG A 67 -30.00 6.17 12.58
N ARG A 68 -30.09 6.40 13.89
CA ARG A 68 -30.49 5.38 14.87
C ARG A 68 -31.73 4.67 14.34
N SER A 69 -31.73 3.34 14.39
CA SER A 69 -32.87 2.53 13.97
C SER A 69 -34.14 3.06 14.64
N LEU A 70 -35.24 3.08 13.88
CA LEU A 70 -36.52 3.52 14.40
C LEU A 70 -36.92 2.62 15.57
N ARG A 71 -37.28 3.25 16.70
CA ARG A 71 -37.76 2.57 17.90
C ARG A 71 -39.07 1.84 17.58
N ARG A 72 -38.99 0.52 17.42
CA ARG A 72 -40.14 -0.36 17.17
C ARG A 72 -41.04 -0.54 18.40
N ASP A 73 -40.53 -0.17 19.56
CA ASP A 73 -41.24 -0.12 20.83
C ASP A 73 -42.12 1.13 20.99
N ILE A 74 -42.10 2.05 20.02
CA ILE A 74 -43.00 3.20 19.97
C ILE A 74 -43.97 2.99 18.79
N PRO A 75 -45.30 2.96 19.04
CA PRO A 75 -46.27 2.84 17.97
C PRO A 75 -46.19 4.07 17.03
N TRP A 76 -46.07 3.80 15.73
CA TRP A 76 -45.98 4.85 14.71
C TRP A 76 -47.39 5.35 14.34
N GLY A 77 -47.94 6.22 15.19
CA GLY A 77 -49.30 6.72 15.02
C GLY A 77 -50.31 5.58 14.86
N ARG A 78 -51.18 5.67 13.85
CA ARG A 78 -52.19 4.64 13.54
C ARG A 78 -51.68 3.37 12.85
N PHE A 79 -50.36 3.23 12.68
CA PHE A 79 -49.73 2.12 11.95
C PHE A 79 -49.02 1.11 12.87
N SER A 80 -49.48 0.99 14.12
CA SER A 80 -49.31 -0.25 14.88
C SER A 80 -50.53 -1.11 14.60
N GLY A 81 -50.32 -2.32 14.06
CA GLY A 81 -51.40 -3.31 13.94
C GLY A 81 -52.10 -3.57 15.27
#